data_AF-A0A1I6S6P6-F1
#
_entry.id   AF-A0A1I6S6P6-F1
#
_cell.length_a   1.000
_cell.length_b   1.000
_cell.length_c   1.000
_cell.angle_alpha   90.00
_cell.angle_beta   90.00
_cell.angle_gamma   90.00
#
_symmetry.space_group_name_H-M   'P 1'
#
loop_
_entity.id
_entity.type
_entity.pdbx_description
1 polymer ?
#
loop_
_entity_poly.entity_id
_entity_poly.type
_entity_poly.pdbx_seq_one_letter_code
_entity_poly.pdbx_strand_id
1 'polypeptide(L)'
;MFKLMNICRVGIMIIVIVLINSGCSVTHSVNTSSTVSLSNELKIEIPAIKNIKFTFTRPNLTINIMMKEDSPTEEKVHDILAKVKQFSTIENINEIAKSVKWKSEIYDINLNIYSQSEKIAPIKYSASYFKTFDASNTSEENSDGYQTWSKYE
;
A
#
# COMPACT_ATOMS: atom_id res chain seq x y z
N MET A 1 -47.58 -24.11 9.04
CA MET A 1 -47.29 -22.65 8.94
C MET A 1 -46.09 -22.20 9.78
N PHE A 2 -45.90 -22.69 11.02
CA PHE A 2 -44.76 -22.32 11.89
C PHE A 2 -43.35 -22.69 11.38
N LYS A 3 -43.20 -23.80 10.64
CA LYS A 3 -41.88 -24.22 10.10
C LYS A 3 -41.32 -23.27 9.03
N LEU A 4 -42.18 -22.69 8.19
CA LEU A 4 -41.77 -21.78 7.11
C LEU A 4 -41.24 -20.45 7.67
N MET A 5 -41.88 -19.96 8.75
CA MET A 5 -41.56 -18.68 9.40
C MET A 5 -40.22 -18.71 10.15
N ASN A 6 -39.83 -19.87 10.69
CA ASN A 6 -38.50 -20.06 11.28
C ASN A 6 -37.38 -20.14 10.24
N ILE A 7 -37.63 -20.76 9.08
CA ILE A 7 -36.65 -20.85 8.00
C ILE A 7 -36.34 -19.46 7.43
N CYS A 8 -37.36 -18.61 7.24
CA CYS A 8 -37.15 -17.22 6.81
C CYS A 8 -36.36 -16.38 7.84
N ARG A 9 -36.61 -16.56 9.14
CA ARG A 9 -35.87 -15.85 10.20
C ARG A 9 -34.40 -16.26 10.29
N VAL A 10 -34.11 -17.56 10.17
CA VAL A 10 -32.73 -18.07 10.15
C VAL A 10 -32.00 -17.62 8.88
N GLY A 11 -32.67 -17.66 7.72
CA GLY A 11 -32.11 -17.16 6.46
C GLY A 11 -31.73 -15.67 6.52
N ILE A 12 -32.59 -14.84 7.12
CA ILE A 12 -32.32 -13.40 7.31
C ILE A 12 -31.13 -13.18 8.25
N MET A 13 -31.01 -13.92 9.36
CA MET A 13 -29.85 -13.83 10.24
C MET A 13 -28.53 -14.20 9.55
N ILE A 14 -28.53 -15.26 8.73
CA ILE A 14 -27.34 -15.67 7.98
C ILE A 14 -26.93 -14.59 6.98
N ILE A 15 -27.89 -13.99 6.27
CA ILE A 15 -27.62 -12.89 5.34
C ILE A 15 -27.06 -11.67 6.07
N VAL A 16 -27.58 -11.32 7.24
CA VAL A 16 -27.05 -10.21 8.06
C VAL A 16 -25.62 -10.50 8.51
N ILE A 17 -25.30 -11.72 8.95
CA ILE A 17 -23.93 -12.11 9.33
C ILE A 17 -22.97 -12.05 8.11
N VAL A 18 -23.42 -12.45 6.92
CA VAL A 18 -22.63 -12.35 5.69
C VAL A 18 -22.40 -10.88 5.29
N LEU A 19 -23.41 -10.01 5.45
CA LEU A 19 -23.31 -8.58 5.13
C LEU A 19 -22.45 -7.79 6.14
N ILE A 20 -22.31 -8.26 7.39
CA ILE A 20 -21.36 -7.64 8.35
C ILE A 20 -19.90 -8.01 7.97
N ASN A 21 -19.69 -9.09 7.19
CA ASN A 21 -18.39 -9.49 6.68
C ASN A 21 -18.08 -8.93 5.27
N SER A 22 -19.01 -8.22 4.60
CA SER A 22 -18.65 -7.40 3.44
C SER A 22 -17.80 -6.23 3.91
N GLY A 23 -16.49 -6.49 3.92
CA GLY A 23 -15.48 -5.69 4.56
C GLY A 23 -15.48 -4.25 4.08
N CYS A 24 -15.69 -3.33 5.02
CA CYS A 24 -15.08 -2.01 4.89
C CYS A 24 -13.60 -2.22 4.54
N SER A 25 -13.11 -1.52 3.52
CA SER A 25 -11.69 -1.50 3.22
C SER A 25 -10.95 -0.94 4.44
N VAL A 26 -10.32 -1.82 5.23
CA VAL A 26 -9.62 -1.42 6.46
C VAL A 26 -8.19 -1.04 6.09
N THR A 27 -7.80 0.17 6.50
CA THR A 27 -6.42 0.65 6.39
C THR A 27 -5.67 0.35 7.68
N HIS A 28 -4.55 -0.37 7.56
CA HIS A 28 -3.63 -0.66 8.65
C HIS A 28 -2.39 0.24 8.55
N SER A 29 -1.92 0.80 9.67
CA SER A 29 -0.56 1.36 9.70
C SER A 29 0.45 0.22 9.75
N VAL A 30 1.52 0.33 8.98
CA VAL A 30 2.56 -0.70 8.89
C VAL A 30 3.81 -0.19 9.61
N ASN A 31 4.36 -1.04 10.47
CA ASN A 31 5.60 -0.78 11.18
C ASN A 31 6.38 -2.10 11.30
N THR A 32 7.23 -2.34 10.33
CA THR A 32 8.16 -3.48 10.24
C THR A 32 9.60 -3.01 10.35
N SER A 33 10.54 -3.94 10.55
CA SER A 33 11.97 -3.61 10.63
C SER A 33 12.46 -2.90 9.36
N SER A 34 12.05 -3.39 8.20
CA SER A 34 12.35 -2.80 6.89
C SER A 34 11.78 -1.38 6.74
N THR A 35 10.52 -1.13 7.14
CA THR A 35 9.94 0.23 7.05
C THR A 35 10.62 1.25 7.97
N VAL A 36 11.07 0.80 9.15
CA VAL A 36 11.83 1.65 10.08
C VAL A 36 13.21 1.97 9.50
N SER A 37 13.88 0.97 8.91
CA SER A 37 15.19 1.17 8.26
C SER A 37 15.10 2.19 7.13
N LEU A 38 14.16 2.00 6.19
CA LEU A 38 13.94 2.96 5.09
C LEU A 38 13.60 4.35 5.62
N SER A 39 12.75 4.45 6.65
CA SER A 39 12.38 5.74 7.24
C SER A 39 13.58 6.49 7.80
N ASN A 40 14.48 5.78 8.47
CA ASN A 40 15.66 6.38 9.08
C ASN A 40 16.66 6.83 8.01
N GLU A 41 16.92 5.98 7.02
CA GLU A 41 17.81 6.29 5.90
C GLU A 41 17.33 7.54 5.13
N LEU A 42 16.05 7.57 4.72
CA LEU A 42 15.47 8.72 4.04
C LEU A 42 15.56 10.01 4.87
N LYS A 43 15.32 9.95 6.18
CA LYS A 43 15.39 11.15 7.04
C LYS A 43 16.82 11.64 7.26
N ILE A 44 17.81 10.75 7.25
CA ILE A 44 19.23 11.10 7.37
C ILE A 44 19.71 11.77 6.08
N GLU A 45 19.43 11.17 4.93
CA GLU A 45 19.89 11.66 3.63
C GLU A 45 19.10 12.87 3.15
N ILE A 46 17.82 12.96 3.50
CA ILE A 46 16.91 14.04 3.07
C ILE A 46 16.28 14.69 4.31
N PRO A 47 17.02 15.58 5.01
CA PRO A 47 16.52 16.26 6.21
C PRO A 47 15.27 17.11 6.01
N ALA A 48 14.93 17.41 4.74
CA ALA A 48 13.70 18.08 4.34
C ALA A 48 12.44 17.21 4.52
N ILE A 49 12.57 15.91 4.81
CA ILE A 49 11.42 15.06 5.14
C ILE A 49 10.93 15.36 6.56
N LYS A 50 9.65 15.68 6.68
CA LYS A 50 8.95 15.90 7.97
C LYS A 50 8.46 14.59 8.55
N ASN A 51 7.78 13.77 7.76
CA ASN A 51 7.18 12.53 8.22
C ASN A 51 7.11 11.49 7.10
N ILE A 52 7.15 10.22 7.48
CA ILE A 52 6.98 9.08 6.57
C ILE A 52 5.95 8.16 7.21
N LYS A 53 4.95 7.73 6.45
CA LYS A 53 3.89 6.82 6.92
C LYS A 53 3.67 5.70 5.91
N PHE A 54 3.72 4.47 6.40
CA PHE A 54 3.38 3.27 5.65
C PHE A 54 1.98 2.82 6.04
N THR A 55 1.13 2.60 5.05
CA THR A 55 -0.22 2.08 5.26
C THR A 55 -0.52 0.97 4.29
N PHE A 56 -1.23 -0.05 4.76
CA PHE A 56 -1.73 -1.13 3.94
C PHE A 56 -3.25 -1.07 3.88
N THR A 57 -3.78 -0.97 2.67
CA THR A 57 -5.20 -1.04 2.37
C THR A 57 -5.34 -2.08 1.27
N ARG A 58 -5.88 -3.26 1.59
CA ARG A 58 -5.85 -4.43 0.71
C ARG A 58 -6.28 -4.08 -0.73
N PRO A 59 -5.54 -4.53 -1.76
CA PRO A 59 -4.28 -5.29 -1.73
C PRO A 59 -3.01 -4.42 -1.78
N ASN A 60 -3.09 -3.14 -1.42
CA ASN A 60 -2.08 -2.12 -1.75
C ASN A 60 -1.30 -1.64 -0.53
N LEU A 61 0.01 -1.46 -0.72
CA LEU A 61 0.87 -0.69 0.17
C LEU A 61 0.90 0.76 -0.30
N THR A 62 0.89 1.71 0.64
CA THR A 62 1.06 3.13 0.36
C THR A 62 2.10 3.72 1.30
N ILE A 63 3.08 4.39 0.71
CA ILE A 63 4.18 5.10 1.37
C ILE A 63 3.91 6.59 1.17
N ASN A 64 3.53 7.27 2.24
CA ASN A 64 3.28 8.70 2.24
C ASN A 64 4.48 9.42 2.86
N ILE A 65 5.11 10.30 2.09
CA ILE A 65 6.23 11.14 2.53
C ILE A 65 5.76 12.58 2.55
N MET A 66 5.87 13.22 3.72
CA MET A 66 5.54 14.62 3.91
C MET A 66 6.83 15.42 3.96
N MET A 67 6.99 16.35 3.02
CA MET A 67 8.13 17.27 2.97
C MET A 67 7.89 18.49 3.88
N LYS A 68 8.97 19.13 4.31
CA LYS A 68 8.97 20.41 5.05
C LYS A 68 8.90 21.62 4.11
N GLU A 69 8.96 21.41 2.80
CA GLU A 69 9.00 22.47 1.80
C GLU A 69 7.78 22.41 0.91
N ASP A 70 7.39 23.56 0.35
CA ASP A 70 6.23 23.68 -0.52
C ASP A 70 6.49 23.11 -1.93
N SER A 71 7.75 23.06 -2.37
CA SER A 71 8.09 22.47 -3.68
C SER A 71 9.37 21.64 -3.56
N PRO A 72 9.28 20.31 -3.41
CA PRO A 72 10.46 19.46 -3.38
C PRO A 72 11.17 19.50 -4.73
N THR A 73 12.50 19.59 -4.70
CA THR A 73 13.32 19.59 -5.92
C THR A 73 13.26 18.24 -6.63
N GLU A 74 13.44 18.24 -7.95
CA GLU A 74 13.46 16.99 -8.73
C GLU A 74 14.53 16.00 -8.25
N GLU A 75 15.68 16.51 -7.80
CA GLU A 75 16.75 15.71 -7.18
C GLU A 75 16.26 14.97 -5.94
N LYS A 76 15.64 15.66 -4.98
CA LYS A 76 15.09 15.02 -3.77
C LYS A 76 14.02 13.99 -4.10
N VAL A 77 13.16 14.28 -5.08
CA VAL A 77 12.13 13.35 -5.55
C VAL A 77 12.77 12.10 -6.16
N HIS A 78 13.82 12.27 -6.96
CA HIS A 78 14.57 11.17 -7.56
C HIS A 78 15.24 10.30 -6.49
N ASP A 79 15.89 10.90 -5.50
CA ASP A 79 16.55 10.19 -4.41
C ASP A 79 15.54 9.39 -3.56
N ILE A 80 14.41 10.02 -3.22
CA ILE A 80 13.30 9.33 -2.54
C ILE A 80 12.87 8.11 -3.35
N LEU A 81 12.61 8.28 -4.65
CA LEU A 81 12.17 7.18 -5.51
C LEU A 81 13.22 6.07 -5.60
N ALA A 82 14.51 6.41 -5.69
CA ALA A 82 15.59 5.44 -5.74
C ALA A 82 15.66 4.57 -4.48
N LYS A 83 15.54 5.17 -3.30
CA LYS A 83 15.52 4.42 -2.03
C LYS A 83 14.27 3.56 -1.88
N VAL A 84 13.11 4.09 -2.28
CA VAL A 84 11.86 3.32 -2.26
C VAL A 84 11.95 2.13 -3.23
N LYS A 85 12.54 2.30 -4.41
CA LYS A 85 12.82 1.19 -5.35
C LYS A 85 13.69 0.10 -4.74
N GLN A 86 14.77 0.48 -4.06
CA GLN A 86 15.66 -0.47 -3.37
C GLN A 86 14.96 -1.20 -2.23
N PHE A 87 14.06 -0.51 -1.52
CA PHE A 87 13.25 -1.08 -0.46
C PHE A 87 12.20 -2.08 -0.96
N SER A 88 11.63 -1.86 -2.14
CA SER A 88 10.49 -2.63 -2.68
C SER A 88 10.85 -4.03 -3.20
N THR A 89 11.66 -4.77 -2.46
CA THR A 89 11.97 -6.18 -2.74
C THR A 89 10.81 -7.09 -2.29
N ILE A 90 10.67 -8.24 -2.95
CA ILE A 90 9.66 -9.25 -2.57
C ILE A 90 9.78 -9.63 -1.08
N GLU A 91 11.00 -9.73 -0.55
CA GLU A 91 11.24 -10.06 0.85
C GLU A 91 10.67 -9.02 1.82
N ASN A 92 11.02 -7.74 1.63
CA ASN A 92 10.53 -6.65 2.48
C ASN A 92 9.00 -6.51 2.41
N ILE A 93 8.44 -6.65 1.21
CA ILE A 93 7.00 -6.55 1.01
C ILE A 93 6.25 -7.75 1.63
N ASN A 94 6.85 -8.94 1.58
CA ASN A 94 6.32 -10.12 2.27
C ASN A 94 6.39 -9.98 3.80
N GLU A 95 7.42 -9.36 4.36
CA GLU A 95 7.48 -9.00 5.79
C GLU A 95 6.29 -8.11 6.17
N ILE A 96 5.98 -7.11 5.34
CA ILE A 96 4.82 -6.23 5.53
C ILE A 96 3.52 -7.01 5.48
N ALA A 97 3.30 -7.82 4.44
CA ALA A 97 2.08 -8.61 4.29
C ALA A 97 1.83 -9.49 5.52
N LYS A 98 2.88 -10.15 6.04
CA LYS A 98 2.82 -10.94 7.28
C LYS A 98 2.42 -10.10 8.49
N SER A 99 2.98 -8.90 8.64
CA SER A 99 2.69 -8.01 9.79
C SER A 99 1.20 -7.62 9.89
N VAL A 100 0.51 -7.52 8.75
CA VAL A 100 -0.92 -7.18 8.65
C VAL A 100 -1.80 -8.41 8.43
N LYS A 101 -1.25 -9.63 8.62
CA LYS A 101 -1.93 -10.92 8.42
C LYS A 101 -2.55 -11.09 7.03
N TRP A 102 -1.95 -10.45 6.02
CA TRP A 102 -2.29 -10.66 4.61
C TRP A 102 -1.55 -11.88 4.10
N LYS A 103 -2.27 -12.77 3.41
CA LYS A 103 -1.77 -14.09 2.99
C LYS A 103 -1.50 -14.19 1.48
N SER A 104 -1.70 -13.10 0.76
CA SER A 104 -1.47 -12.98 -0.67
C SER A 104 -0.42 -11.92 -0.94
N GLU A 105 -0.04 -11.78 -2.20
CA GLU A 105 0.86 -10.76 -2.68
C GLU A 105 0.23 -9.37 -2.46
N ILE A 106 1.07 -8.39 -2.15
CA ILE A 106 0.67 -6.98 -2.21
C ILE A 106 0.69 -6.61 -3.69
N TYR A 107 -0.44 -6.16 -4.21
CA TYR A 107 -0.60 -5.95 -5.64
C TYR A 107 0.18 -4.70 -6.09
N ASP A 108 -0.09 -3.55 -5.45
CA ASP A 108 0.58 -2.29 -5.76
C ASP A 108 1.33 -1.71 -4.56
N ILE A 109 2.45 -1.07 -4.86
CA ILE A 109 3.14 -0.14 -3.97
C ILE A 109 2.94 1.26 -4.54
N ASN A 110 2.28 2.12 -3.75
CA ASN A 110 2.06 3.51 -4.09
C ASN A 110 2.98 4.40 -3.26
N LEU A 111 3.73 5.29 -3.91
CA LEU A 111 4.54 6.32 -3.28
C LEU A 111 3.89 7.67 -3.52
N ASN A 112 3.54 8.37 -2.46
CA ASN A 112 2.98 9.73 -2.50
C ASN A 112 3.92 10.69 -1.77
N ILE A 113 4.43 11.68 -2.47
CA ILE A 113 5.30 12.72 -1.93
C ILE A 113 4.50 14.02 -1.85
N TYR A 114 4.14 14.40 -0.63
CA TYR A 114 3.38 15.60 -0.30
C TYR A 114 4.33 16.76 0.00
N SER A 115 3.99 17.94 -0.51
CA SER A 115 4.59 19.19 -0.03
C SER A 115 3.98 19.62 1.30
N GLN A 116 4.59 20.59 1.98
CA GLN A 116 3.98 21.19 3.17
C GLN A 116 2.65 21.89 2.86
N SER A 117 2.50 22.46 1.67
CA SER A 117 1.29 23.14 1.22
C SER A 117 0.28 22.14 0.66
N GLU A 118 -0.90 22.07 1.28
CA GLU A 118 -2.03 21.26 0.80
C GLU A 118 -2.57 21.71 -0.57
N LYS A 119 -2.16 22.89 -1.06
CA LYS A 119 -2.56 23.41 -2.38
C LYS A 119 -1.82 22.73 -3.53
N ILE A 120 -0.70 22.07 -3.25
CA ILE A 120 0.14 21.43 -4.27
C ILE A 120 -0.17 19.95 -4.24
N ALA A 121 -0.61 19.42 -5.39
CA ALA A 121 -0.91 18.00 -5.53
C ALA A 121 0.34 17.16 -5.24
N PRO A 122 0.19 16.00 -4.57
CA PRO A 122 1.32 15.13 -4.31
C PRO A 122 1.89 14.55 -5.61
N ILE A 123 3.21 14.37 -5.63
CA ILE A 123 3.88 13.62 -6.70
C ILE A 123 3.66 12.14 -6.40
N LYS A 124 3.11 11.40 -7.37
CA LYS A 124 2.75 9.99 -7.16
C LYS A 124 3.51 9.06 -8.11
N TYR A 125 3.94 7.94 -7.55
CA TYR A 125 4.51 6.82 -8.31
C TYR A 125 3.89 5.51 -7.86
N SER A 126 3.82 4.53 -8.76
CA SER A 126 3.40 3.17 -8.44
C SER A 126 4.30 2.13 -9.08
N ALA A 127 4.37 0.97 -8.45
CA ALA A 127 4.88 -0.26 -9.02
C ALA A 127 3.98 -1.43 -8.61
N SER A 128 3.89 -2.43 -9.46
CA SER A 128 2.99 -3.56 -9.28
C SER A 128 3.75 -4.87 -9.18
N TYR A 129 3.21 -5.85 -8.46
CA TYR A 129 3.78 -7.19 -8.40
C TYR A 129 3.60 -7.94 -9.73
N PHE A 130 2.42 -7.82 -10.33
CA PHE A 130 2.07 -8.44 -11.60
C PHE A 130 2.12 -7.41 -12.75
N LYS A 131 2.50 -7.86 -13.95
CA LYS A 131 2.53 -7.05 -15.18
C LYS A 131 1.15 -6.81 -15.76
N THR A 132 0.22 -7.75 -15.55
CA THR A 132 -1.16 -7.68 -16.03
C THR A 132 -2.12 -7.63 -14.86
N PHE A 133 -3.35 -7.15 -15.11
CA PHE A 133 -4.44 -7.12 -14.13
C PHE A 133 -4.90 -8.50 -13.66
N ASP A 134 -4.45 -9.58 -14.31
CA ASP A 134 -4.78 -10.94 -13.92
C ASP A 134 -3.89 -11.39 -12.75
N ALA A 135 -4.32 -11.07 -11.53
CA ALA A 135 -3.68 -11.50 -10.29
C ALA A 135 -3.80 -13.01 -10.01
N SER A 136 -4.59 -13.75 -10.81
CA SER A 136 -4.66 -15.21 -10.71
C SER A 136 -3.57 -15.91 -11.51
N ASN A 137 -3.00 -15.22 -12.51
CA ASN A 137 -1.88 -15.70 -13.28
C ASN A 137 -0.57 -15.47 -12.51
N THR A 138 -0.13 -16.49 -11.80
CA THR A 138 1.12 -16.49 -11.02
C THR A 138 2.33 -16.98 -11.81
N SER A 139 2.26 -16.99 -13.14
CA SER A 139 3.41 -17.36 -13.98
C SER A 139 4.56 -16.35 -13.80
N GLU A 140 5.79 -16.84 -13.95
CA GLU A 140 7.00 -16.01 -13.90
C GLU A 140 6.94 -14.90 -14.95
N GLU A 141 6.33 -15.17 -16.11
CA GLU A 141 6.18 -14.18 -17.19
C GLU A 141 5.30 -13.00 -16.77
N ASN A 142 4.28 -13.24 -15.94
CA ASN A 142 3.39 -12.21 -15.41
C ASN A 142 3.94 -11.51 -14.17
N SER A 143 5.03 -12.00 -13.57
CA SER A 143 5.67 -11.37 -12.41
C SER A 143 6.57 -10.20 -12.86
N ASP A 144 6.32 -9.00 -12.31
CA ASP A 144 7.24 -7.85 -12.36
C ASP A 144 8.05 -7.75 -11.06
N GLY A 145 7.42 -8.03 -9.91
CA GLY A 145 8.08 -7.94 -8.61
C GLY A 145 8.49 -6.51 -8.25
N TYR A 146 7.68 -5.51 -8.62
CA TYR A 146 7.86 -4.08 -8.34
C TYR A 146 9.09 -3.43 -8.99
N GLN A 147 9.59 -4.00 -10.08
CA GLN A 147 10.74 -3.49 -10.84
C GLN A 147 10.37 -2.25 -11.66
N THR A 148 9.15 -2.23 -12.22
CA THR A 148 8.71 -1.16 -13.12
C THR A 148 7.93 -0.10 -12.34
N TRP A 149 8.43 1.13 -12.35
CA TRP A 149 7.79 2.27 -11.67
C TRP A 149 7.26 3.28 -12.67
N SER A 150 6.00 3.66 -12.50
CA SER A 150 5.33 4.67 -13.32
C SER A 150 4.93 5.87 -12.48
N LYS A 151 5.12 7.07 -13.02
CA LYS A 151 4.57 8.31 -12.46
C LYS A 151 3.11 8.42 -12.90
N TYR A 152 2.21 8.83 -12.00
CA TYR A 152 0.81 9.08 -12.33
C TYR A 152 0.29 10.36 -11.66
N GLU A 153 -0.76 10.94 -12.24
CA GLU A 153 -1.34 12.24 -11.85
C GLU A 153 -2.46 12.08 -10.80
#